data_AF-A0A928X4H4-F1
#
_entry.id   AF-A0A928X4H4-F1
#
_cell.length_a   1.000
_cell.length_b   1.000
_cell.length_c   1.000
_cell.angle_alpha   90.00
_cell.angle_beta   90.00
_cell.angle_gamma   90.00
#
_symmetry.space_group_name_H-M   'P 1'
#
loop_
_entity.id
_entity.type
_entity.pdbx_description
1 polymer ?
#
loop_
_entity_poly.entity_id
_entity_poly.type
_entity_poly.pdbx_seq_one_letter_code
_entity_poly.pdbx_strand_id
1 'polypeptide(L)'
;MRKFLGLVLTGMLLFCTIFSIVGCREEKDLIEGSFYSLEEAYENGWLTEENLEDIAGYHNNGIQYPERLNEEILVRIKTDWAKKLREDKTNPISNVTADEINVYKYYGTYGDCVVIMLDYSLAEYPAEYIPSTIEIGGITFNFSHPRYISQLVIWKS
;
A
#
# COMPACT_ATOMS: atom_id res chain seq x y z
N MET A 1 3.51 -67.34 -27.05
CA MET A 1 4.77 -66.58 -27.23
C MET A 1 4.45 -65.10 -27.33
N ARG A 2 5.07 -64.29 -26.47
CA ARG A 2 5.45 -62.87 -26.66
C ARG A 2 4.35 -61.79 -26.79
N LYS A 3 4.07 -61.15 -25.65
CA LYS A 3 4.09 -59.69 -25.39
C LYS A 3 3.53 -58.76 -26.49
N PHE A 4 2.25 -58.39 -26.40
CA PHE A 4 1.76 -57.13 -26.98
C PHE A 4 1.87 -56.02 -25.94
N LEU A 5 3.08 -55.49 -25.86
CA LEU A 5 3.46 -54.26 -25.19
C LEU A 5 3.00 -53.10 -26.09
N GLY A 6 1.94 -52.41 -25.69
CA GLY A 6 1.47 -51.17 -26.31
C GLY A 6 0.08 -51.27 -26.94
N LEU A 7 -0.95 -50.82 -26.22
CA LEU A 7 -2.06 -49.98 -26.74
C LEU A 7 -3.09 -49.69 -25.62
N VAL A 8 -2.87 -48.70 -24.77
CA VAL A 8 -3.98 -47.88 -24.21
C VAL A 8 -3.52 -46.43 -24.12
N LEU A 9 -3.06 -45.92 -25.26
CA LEU A 9 -3.14 -44.51 -25.61
C LEU A 9 -4.58 -44.28 -26.03
N THR A 10 -5.40 -43.69 -25.15
CA THR A 10 -6.71 -43.02 -25.36
C THR A 10 -7.67 -43.32 -24.21
N GLY A 11 -7.67 -42.46 -23.19
CA GLY A 11 -8.63 -42.56 -22.09
C GLY A 11 -8.55 -41.38 -21.14
N MET A 12 -9.32 -40.33 -21.46
CA MET A 12 -9.65 -39.15 -20.64
C MET A 12 -8.64 -38.00 -20.57
N LEU A 13 -8.74 -37.12 -21.57
CA LEU A 13 -8.77 -35.67 -21.35
C LEU A 13 -9.77 -35.30 -20.23
N LEU A 14 -9.50 -34.15 -19.59
CA LEU A 14 -10.24 -33.45 -18.53
C LEU A 14 -9.96 -33.90 -17.09
N PHE A 15 -8.96 -33.26 -16.46
CA PHE A 15 -9.22 -32.50 -15.23
C PHE A 15 -8.20 -31.37 -15.12
N CYS A 16 -8.67 -30.14 -15.34
CA CYS A 16 -8.10 -28.86 -14.91
C CYS A 16 -6.72 -28.46 -15.45
N THR A 17 -6.75 -27.87 -16.66
CA THR A 17 -6.08 -26.57 -16.86
C THR A 17 -6.51 -25.60 -15.78
N ILE A 18 -5.57 -24.82 -15.23
CA ILE A 18 -5.63 -23.38 -14.87
C ILE A 18 -4.58 -23.12 -13.77
N PHE A 19 -3.63 -22.23 -14.08
CA PHE A 19 -2.89 -21.31 -13.21
C PHE A 19 -2.62 -21.75 -11.75
N SER A 20 -1.39 -21.78 -11.27
CA SER A 20 -0.54 -20.59 -11.28
C SER A 20 0.92 -20.97 -11.34
N ILE A 21 1.65 -20.23 -12.17
CA ILE A 21 3.03 -19.86 -11.85
C ILE A 21 2.92 -19.13 -10.51
N VAL A 22 2.99 -19.86 -9.40
CA VAL A 22 3.37 -19.25 -8.13
C VAL A 22 4.82 -18.89 -8.37
N GLY A 23 5.04 -17.69 -8.92
CA GLY A 23 6.32 -17.03 -8.74
C GLY A 23 6.58 -17.11 -7.25
N CYS A 24 7.73 -17.69 -6.87
CA CYS A 24 8.19 -17.65 -5.49
C CYS A 24 8.19 -16.19 -5.09
N ARG A 25 7.12 -15.77 -4.44
CA ARG A 25 7.04 -14.47 -3.83
C ARG A 25 7.96 -14.58 -2.63
N GLU A 26 9.07 -13.87 -2.65
CA GLU A 26 9.84 -13.68 -1.44
C GLU A 26 8.90 -13.10 -0.39
N GLU A 27 8.70 -13.85 0.70
CA GLU A 27 7.95 -13.39 1.86
C GLU A 27 8.75 -12.23 2.45
N LYS A 28 8.38 -10.99 2.11
CA LYS A 28 8.95 -9.81 2.76
C LYS A 28 8.56 -9.91 4.22
N ASP A 29 9.56 -10.09 5.09
CA ASP A 29 9.35 -10.05 6.54
C ASP A 29 8.59 -8.77 6.89
N LEU A 30 7.41 -8.97 7.47
CA LEU A 30 6.54 -7.91 7.95
C LEU A 30 7.22 -7.23 9.14
N ILE A 31 7.37 -5.91 9.06
CA ILE A 31 7.93 -5.13 10.17
C ILE A 31 6.83 -4.21 10.67
N GLU A 32 6.24 -4.57 11.82
CA GLU A 32 5.31 -3.70 12.55
C GLU A 32 5.92 -2.31 12.74
N GLY A 33 5.10 -1.27 12.59
CA GLY A 33 5.55 0.13 12.65
C GLY A 33 6.19 0.63 11.36
N SER A 34 6.27 -0.20 10.30
CA SER A 34 6.80 0.22 9.00
C SER A 34 5.75 0.81 8.08
N PHE A 35 6.25 1.56 7.10
CA PHE A 35 5.45 2.24 6.10
C PHE A 35 5.68 1.65 4.72
N TYR A 36 4.58 1.39 4.02
CA TYR A 36 4.56 0.80 2.69
C TYR A 36 3.74 1.67 1.74
N SER A 37 3.98 1.53 0.43
CA SER A 37 3.09 2.12 -0.57
C SER A 37 1.76 1.35 -0.62
N LEU A 38 0.73 1.98 -1.19
CA LEU A 38 -0.54 1.32 -1.44
C LEU A 38 -0.40 0.13 -2.40
N GLU A 39 0.49 0.27 -3.40
CA GLU A 39 0.83 -0.80 -4.34
C GLU A 39 1.50 -1.97 -3.62
N GLU A 40 2.47 -1.73 -2.74
CA GLU A 40 3.12 -2.80 -1.99
C GLU A 40 2.11 -3.56 -1.12
N ALA A 41 1.20 -2.86 -0.44
CA ALA A 41 0.20 -3.52 0.40
C ALA A 41 -0.81 -4.33 -0.42
N TYR A 42 -1.27 -3.81 -1.57
CA TYR A 42 -2.13 -4.53 -2.49
C TYR A 42 -1.42 -5.75 -3.07
N GLU A 43 -0.22 -5.56 -3.61
CA GLU A 43 0.56 -6.64 -4.18
C GLU A 43 0.70 -7.73 -3.14
N ASN A 44 1.08 -7.43 -1.90
CA ASN A 44 1.27 -8.41 -0.82
C ASN A 44 -0.03 -9.04 -0.29
N GLY A 45 -1.19 -8.67 -0.82
CA GLY A 45 -2.48 -9.21 -0.45
C GLY A 45 -2.96 -8.74 0.92
N TRP A 46 -2.36 -7.68 1.47
CA TRP A 46 -2.82 -7.04 2.72
C TRP A 46 -4.03 -6.15 2.48
N LEU A 47 -4.18 -5.64 1.26
CA LEU A 47 -5.36 -4.96 0.78
C LEU A 47 -5.97 -5.74 -0.38
N THR A 48 -7.29 -5.84 -0.37
CA THR A 48 -8.07 -6.40 -1.48
C THR A 48 -8.44 -5.30 -2.48
N GLU A 49 -8.92 -5.70 -3.66
CA GLU A 49 -9.51 -4.79 -4.64
C GLU A 49 -10.65 -3.94 -4.03
N GLU A 50 -11.53 -4.56 -3.24
CA GLU A 50 -12.60 -3.88 -2.51
C GLU A 50 -12.06 -2.81 -1.54
N ASN A 51 -10.93 -3.08 -0.86
CA ASN A 51 -10.30 -2.07 -0.01
C ASN A 51 -9.79 -0.89 -0.85
N LEU A 52 -9.19 -1.16 -2.02
CA LEU A 52 -8.72 -0.09 -2.92
C LEU A 52 -9.88 0.77 -3.44
N GLU A 53 -11.01 0.16 -3.81
CA GLU A 53 -12.22 0.87 -4.25
C GLU A 53 -12.72 1.82 -3.16
N ASP A 54 -12.81 1.35 -1.90
CA ASP A 54 -13.25 2.15 -0.76
C ASP A 54 -12.30 3.34 -0.50
N ILE A 55 -10.99 3.08 -0.44
CA ILE A 55 -9.96 4.12 -0.25
C ILE A 55 -10.01 5.14 -1.39
N ALA A 56 -10.11 4.69 -2.65
CA ALA A 56 -10.22 5.56 -3.81
C ALA A 56 -11.49 6.41 -3.76
N GLY A 57 -12.61 5.82 -3.30
CA GLY A 57 -13.87 6.51 -3.06
C GLY A 57 -13.71 7.70 -2.11
N TYR A 58 -13.07 7.51 -0.96
CA TYR A 58 -12.80 8.62 -0.03
C TYR A 58 -11.79 9.63 -0.59
N HIS A 59 -10.74 9.15 -1.27
CA HIS A 59 -9.67 10.00 -1.80
C HIS A 59 -10.16 10.90 -2.93
N ASN A 60 -10.65 10.30 -4.02
CA ASN A 60 -11.01 11.00 -5.25
C ASN A 60 -12.20 11.94 -5.07
N ASN A 61 -13.13 11.61 -4.16
CA ASN A 61 -14.29 12.45 -3.89
C ASN A 61 -14.05 13.46 -2.76
N GLY A 62 -12.86 13.48 -2.15
CA GLY A 62 -12.54 14.38 -1.05
C GLY A 62 -13.34 14.12 0.23
N ILE A 63 -13.95 12.95 0.38
CA ILE A 63 -14.83 12.59 1.50
C ILE A 63 -13.99 12.14 2.70
N GLN A 64 -14.36 12.55 3.91
CA GLN A 64 -13.72 12.06 5.13
C GLN A 64 -14.19 10.65 5.48
N TYR A 65 -13.26 9.83 5.97
CA TYR A 65 -13.62 8.56 6.59
C TYR A 65 -14.53 8.82 7.80
N PRO A 66 -15.60 8.03 8.01
CA PRO A 66 -16.60 8.31 9.04
C PRO A 66 -16.03 8.19 10.46
N GLU A 67 -15.03 7.34 10.66
CA GLU A 67 -14.38 7.14 11.95
C GLU A 67 -13.12 8.00 12.09
N ARG A 68 -12.79 8.31 13.35
CA ARG A 68 -11.53 8.98 13.68
C ARG A 68 -10.46 7.95 13.98
N LEU A 69 -9.25 8.25 13.53
CA LEU A 69 -8.08 7.49 13.92
C LEU A 69 -7.91 7.56 15.45
N ASN A 70 -7.70 6.39 16.07
CA ASN A 70 -7.43 6.28 17.49
C ASN A 70 -6.18 7.11 17.87
N GLU A 71 -6.26 7.88 18.96
CA GLU A 71 -5.19 8.80 19.37
C GLU A 71 -3.87 8.09 19.71
N GLU A 72 -3.92 6.90 20.31
CA GLU A 72 -2.74 6.10 20.62
C GLU A 72 -2.06 5.61 19.32
N ILE A 73 -2.85 5.14 18.35
CA ILE A 73 -2.35 4.73 17.03
C ILE A 73 -1.76 5.94 16.29
N LEU A 74 -2.40 7.10 16.35
CA LEU A 74 -1.89 8.34 15.76
C LEU A 74 -0.52 8.72 16.35
N VAL A 75 -0.34 8.63 17.66
CA VAL A 75 0.95 8.89 18.33
C VAL A 75 2.03 7.92 17.87
N ARG A 76 1.70 6.61 17.73
CA ARG A 76 2.62 5.59 17.21
C ARG A 76 3.05 5.91 15.78
N ILE A 77 2.10 6.15 14.88
CA ILE A 77 2.35 6.51 13.48
C ILE A 77 3.30 7.71 13.38
N LYS A 78 3.03 8.80 14.10
CA LYS A 78 3.88 9.99 14.07
C LYS A 78 5.29 9.73 14.57
N THR A 79 5.41 8.92 15.63
CA THR A 79 6.69 8.53 16.22
C THR A 79 7.52 7.69 15.24
N ASP A 80 6.89 6.69 14.63
CA ASP A 80 7.52 5.79 13.67
C ASP A 80 7.93 6.53 12.40
N TRP A 81 7.10 7.45 11.91
CA TRP A 81 7.44 8.27 10.74
C TRP A 81 8.62 9.21 11.03
N ALA A 82 8.60 9.91 12.17
CA ALA A 82 9.72 10.74 12.59
C ALA A 82 11.02 9.92 12.72
N LYS A 83 10.93 8.69 13.25
CA LYS A 83 12.07 7.76 13.29
C LYS A 83 12.55 7.40 11.88
N LYS A 84 11.65 7.02 10.98
CA LYS A 84 11.97 6.71 9.58
C LYS A 84 12.71 7.85 8.89
N LEU A 85 12.30 9.11 9.12
CA LEU A 85 12.94 10.29 8.54
C LEU A 85 14.34 10.57 9.11
N ARG A 86 14.55 10.34 10.41
CA ARG A 86 15.89 10.45 11.04
C ARG A 86 16.84 9.36 10.53
N GLU A 87 16.31 8.18 10.23
CA GLU A 87 17.07 7.00 9.81
C GLU A 87 17.18 6.85 8.28
N ASP A 88 16.64 7.80 7.50
CA ASP A 88 16.72 7.77 6.05
C ASP A 88 18.19 7.80 5.58
N LYS A 89 18.58 6.83 4.76
CA LYS A 89 19.97 6.65 4.32
C LYS A 89 20.39 7.64 3.24
N THR A 90 19.43 8.27 2.56
CA THR A 90 19.65 9.14 1.40
C THR A 90 19.63 10.61 1.81
N ASN A 91 18.62 11.00 2.59
CA ASN A 91 18.44 12.36 3.05
C ASN A 91 17.88 12.37 4.49
N PRO A 92 18.71 12.04 5.50
CA PRO A 92 18.27 12.01 6.89
C PRO A 92 17.91 13.43 7.35
N ILE A 93 16.74 13.57 7.99
CA ILE A 93 16.36 14.80 8.66
C ILE A 93 16.61 14.64 10.16
N SER A 94 17.73 15.18 10.62
CA SER A 94 18.08 15.17 12.04
C SER A 94 17.10 16.00 12.87
N ASN A 95 16.74 15.51 14.05
CA ASN A 95 15.90 16.17 15.07
C ASN A 95 14.41 16.32 14.78
N VAL A 96 13.87 15.79 13.66
CA VAL A 96 12.41 15.75 13.48
C VAL A 96 11.75 14.94 14.61
N THR A 97 10.69 15.48 15.17
CA THR A 97 9.90 14.90 16.26
C THR A 97 8.51 14.48 15.78
N ALA A 98 7.81 13.67 16.56
CA ALA A 98 6.44 13.24 16.24
C ALA A 98 5.46 14.42 16.12
N ASP A 99 5.66 15.47 16.91
CA ASP A 99 4.79 16.66 16.92
C ASP A 99 4.84 17.46 15.62
N GLU A 100 5.94 17.35 14.88
CA GLU A 100 6.12 17.98 13.57
C GLU A 100 5.50 17.17 12.42
N ILE A 101 5.04 15.94 12.68
CA ILE A 101 4.41 15.07 11.68
C ILE A 101 2.90 15.31 11.66
N ASN A 102 2.37 15.63 10.48
CA ASN A 102 0.95 15.84 10.27
C ASN A 102 0.33 14.68 9.50
N VAL A 103 -0.68 14.04 10.09
CA VAL A 103 -1.58 13.14 9.37
C VAL A 103 -2.70 13.99 8.80
N TYR A 104 -2.68 14.21 7.48
CA TYR A 104 -3.65 15.06 6.79
C TYR A 104 -5.02 14.38 6.68
N LYS A 105 -5.01 13.08 6.36
CA LYS A 105 -6.24 12.30 6.18
C LYS A 105 -6.04 10.85 6.59
N TYR A 106 -7.09 10.28 7.18
CA TYR A 106 -7.23 8.86 7.49
C TYR A 106 -8.30 8.28 6.57
N TYR A 107 -8.04 7.09 6.04
CA TYR A 107 -8.89 6.42 5.05
C TYR A 107 -9.45 5.09 5.53
N GLY A 108 -9.19 4.71 6.79
CA GLY A 108 -9.67 3.45 7.35
C GLY A 108 -8.55 2.52 7.80
N THR A 109 -8.95 1.51 8.55
CA THR A 109 -8.10 0.41 9.00
C THR A 109 -8.65 -0.87 8.38
N TYR A 110 -7.82 -1.56 7.60
CA TYR A 110 -8.18 -2.77 6.87
C TYR A 110 -7.29 -3.90 7.39
N GLY A 111 -7.84 -4.73 8.28
CA GLY A 111 -7.04 -5.67 9.05
C GLY A 111 -6.03 -4.93 9.93
N ASP A 112 -4.75 -5.15 9.67
CA ASP A 112 -3.59 -4.55 10.35
C ASP A 112 -2.91 -3.45 9.52
N CYS A 113 -3.60 -2.95 8.49
CA CYS A 113 -3.15 -1.86 7.64
C CYS A 113 -3.94 -0.59 7.96
N VAL A 114 -3.25 0.44 8.48
CA VAL A 114 -3.81 1.77 8.69
C VAL A 114 -3.46 2.65 7.49
N VAL A 115 -4.48 3.14 6.79
CA VAL A 115 -4.30 3.89 5.55
C VAL A 115 -4.40 5.39 5.84
N ILE A 116 -3.32 6.12 5.57
CA ILE A 116 -3.23 7.55 5.88
C ILE A 116 -2.56 8.32 4.75
N MET A 117 -2.83 9.63 4.71
CA MET A 117 -2.04 10.59 3.97
C MET A 117 -1.28 11.46 4.96
N LEU A 118 0.04 11.41 4.86
CA LEU A 118 0.95 12.23 5.67
C LEU A 118 1.32 13.49 4.91
N ASP A 119 1.28 14.63 5.58
CA ASP A 119 1.89 15.86 5.08
C ASP A 119 3.29 15.99 5.70
N TYR A 120 4.30 16.01 4.84
CA TYR A 120 5.67 16.30 5.22
C TYR A 120 6.22 17.45 4.39
N SER A 121 6.18 18.65 4.97
CA SER A 121 6.71 19.88 4.38
C SER A 121 8.17 20.06 4.75
N LEU A 122 9.10 19.60 3.90
CA LEU A 122 10.52 19.99 4.00
C LEU A 122 11.21 20.30 2.67
N ALA A 123 10.53 20.15 1.53
CA ALA A 123 11.10 20.52 0.23
C ALA A 123 10.59 21.90 -0.22
N GLU A 124 11.49 22.75 -0.69
CA GLU A 124 11.12 23.94 -1.46
C GLU A 124 10.44 23.53 -2.77
N TYR A 125 9.35 24.24 -3.09
CA TYR A 125 8.34 23.82 -4.07
C TYR A 125 8.77 24.08 -5.52
N PRO A 126 8.54 23.16 -6.47
CA PRO A 126 8.33 23.56 -7.84
C PRO A 126 7.00 24.33 -7.94
N ALA A 127 7.00 25.49 -8.59
CA ALA A 127 5.87 26.41 -8.65
C ALA A 127 4.65 25.89 -9.46
N GLU A 128 4.75 24.71 -10.07
CA GLU A 128 3.81 24.25 -11.09
C GLU A 128 2.90 23.12 -10.59
N TYR A 129 1.61 23.27 -10.91
CA TYR A 129 0.55 22.31 -10.61
C TYR A 129 0.59 21.17 -11.62
N ILE A 130 0.99 19.98 -11.18
CA ILE A 130 0.99 18.77 -12.01
C ILE A 130 0.04 17.76 -11.36
N PRO A 131 -1.20 17.61 -11.86
CA PRO A 131 -2.04 16.48 -11.50
C PRO A 131 -1.29 15.18 -11.76
N SER A 132 -1.34 14.27 -10.80
CA SER A 132 -0.87 12.90 -11.03
C SER A 132 -1.98 11.92 -10.78
N THR A 133 -1.94 10.84 -11.57
CA THR A 133 -2.85 9.72 -11.45
C THR A 133 -1.99 8.47 -11.34
N ILE A 134 -2.30 7.60 -10.39
CA ILE A 134 -1.74 6.26 -10.29
C ILE A 134 -2.86 5.24 -10.42
N GLU A 135 -2.55 4.08 -10.97
CA GLU A 135 -3.46 2.95 -11.08
C GLU A 135 -2.86 1.76 -10.32
N ILE A 136 -3.61 1.20 -9.39
CA ILE A 136 -3.21 0.04 -8.58
C ILE A 136 -4.35 -0.97 -8.66
N GLY A 137 -4.06 -2.18 -9.12
CA GLY A 137 -5.10 -3.22 -9.26
C GLY A 137 -6.27 -2.82 -10.16
N GLY A 138 -6.07 -1.94 -11.14
CA GLY A 138 -7.14 -1.39 -11.99
C GLY A 138 -7.95 -0.25 -11.36
N ILE A 139 -7.64 0.15 -10.12
CA ILE A 139 -8.30 1.25 -9.42
C ILE A 139 -7.47 2.52 -9.49
N THR A 140 -8.10 3.63 -9.86
CA THR A 140 -7.45 4.92 -10.10
C THR A 140 -7.47 5.82 -8.87
N PHE A 141 -6.32 6.41 -8.53
CA PHE A 141 -6.19 7.45 -7.49
C PHE A 141 -5.72 8.76 -8.12
N ASN A 142 -6.49 9.83 -7.92
CA ASN A 142 -6.28 11.14 -8.52
C ASN A 142 -5.74 12.14 -7.51
N PHE A 143 -4.49 12.55 -7.68
CA PHE A 143 -3.83 13.54 -6.85
C PHE A 143 -3.92 14.91 -7.53
N SER A 144 -4.83 15.74 -7.02
CA SER A 144 -5.17 17.04 -7.61
C SER A 144 -4.49 18.22 -6.91
N HIS A 145 -3.29 18.05 -6.34
CA HIS A 145 -2.54 19.17 -5.75
C HIS A 145 -1.01 18.92 -5.80
N PRO A 146 -0.19 19.94 -6.19
CA PRO A 146 1.25 19.95 -5.97
C PRO A 146 1.60 20.30 -4.52
N ARG A 147 0.59 20.65 -3.72
CA ARG A 147 0.78 20.82 -2.30
C ARG A 147 0.92 19.44 -1.71
N TYR A 148 2.17 19.24 -1.30
CA TYR A 148 2.65 18.19 -0.44
C TYR A 148 3.05 16.95 -1.23
N ILE A 149 4.19 16.44 -0.81
CA ILE A 149 4.65 15.08 -0.93
C ILE A 149 3.70 14.22 -0.06
N SER A 150 2.39 14.42 -0.25
CA SER A 150 1.31 13.78 0.48
C SER A 150 1.25 12.36 -0.02
N GLN A 151 2.05 11.52 0.61
CA GLN A 151 2.11 10.12 0.27
C GLN A 151 0.93 9.45 0.97
N LEU A 152 0.04 8.87 0.17
CA LEU A 152 -0.87 7.86 0.68
C LEU A 152 0.01 6.65 1.04
N VAL A 153 0.10 6.39 2.34
CA VAL A 153 0.96 5.35 2.90
C VAL A 153 0.14 4.40 3.75
N ILE A 154 0.68 3.20 3.85
CA ILE A 154 0.17 2.12 4.68
C ILE A 154 1.09 1.99 5.88
N TRP A 155 0.56 2.23 7.08
CA TRP A 155 1.27 1.91 8.32
C TRP A 155 0.81 0.55 8.81
N LYS A 156 1.75 -0.36 9.05
CA LYS A 156 1.48 -1.70 9.55
C LYS A 156 1.38 -1.68 11.07
N SER A 157 0.18 -1.94 11.60
CA SER A 157 -0.13 -1.85 13.03
C SER A 157 0.33 -3.02 13.87
#